data_AF-A0A2E3GZA3-F1
#
_entry.id   AF-A0A2E3GZA3-F1
#
_cell.length_a   1.000
_cell.length_b   1.000
_cell.length_c   1.000
_cell.angle_alpha   90.00
_cell.angle_beta   90.00
_cell.angle_gamma   90.00
#
_symmetry.space_group_name_H-M   'P 1'
#
loop_
_entity.id
_entity.type
_entity.pdbx_description
1 polymer ?
#
loop_
_entity_poly.entity_id
_entity_poly.type
_entity_poly.pdbx_seq_one_letter_code
_entity_poly.pdbx_strand_id
1 'polypeptide(L)'
;MSWWSKIFPSTKSAEQLVDAAVKTGDAIWYTDEEKAQAQAQMRDWYIKLLGAMQPFNVAMRALAFIVGGIWVIHLIASTAMYMLAVFICAPDAEVCRAAMAAASIDKQLSSHINDPFYLVMAFYFGAAGVNGAIRTWQEKK
;
A
#
# COMPACT_ATOMS: atom_id res chain seq x y z
N MET A 1 27.48 5.75 -3.99
CA MET A 1 27.27 5.08 -2.69
C MET A 1 27.66 6.00 -1.53
N SER A 2 26.81 6.91 -1.04
CA SER A 2 27.14 7.71 0.18
C SER A 2 25.97 8.46 0.82
N TRP A 3 24.87 8.71 0.10
CA TRP A 3 23.75 9.50 0.64
C TRP A 3 22.68 8.64 1.33
N TRP A 4 22.27 7.52 0.72
CA TRP A 4 21.29 6.59 1.29
C TRP A 4 21.76 5.92 2.60
N SER A 5 23.06 5.69 2.76
CA SER A 5 23.66 5.12 3.98
C SER A 5 23.76 6.10 5.16
N LYS A 6 23.43 7.38 4.96
CA LYS A 6 23.31 8.37 6.05
C LYS A 6 21.87 8.50 6.56
N ILE A 7 20.88 8.13 5.73
CA ILE A 7 19.46 8.14 6.08
C ILE A 7 19.02 6.77 6.63
N PHE A 8 19.67 5.70 6.15
CA PHE A 8 19.63 4.38 6.76
C PHE A 8 20.97 4.10 7.45
N PRO A 9 21.12 4.46 8.73
CA PRO A 9 22.22 3.92 9.52
C PRO A 9 22.18 2.41 9.36
N SER A 10 23.31 1.81 9.00
CA SER A 10 23.42 0.36 8.83
C SER A 10 22.78 -0.33 10.03
N THR A 11 22.00 -1.38 9.79
CA THR A 11 21.25 -2.15 10.79
C THR A 11 22.10 -2.52 12.02
N LYS A 12 23.41 -2.68 11.83
CA LYS A 12 24.41 -2.98 12.86
C LYS A 12 24.71 -1.81 13.81
N SER A 13 24.68 -0.57 13.31
CA SER A 13 24.85 0.65 14.10
C SER A 13 23.58 1.00 14.87
N ALA A 14 22.41 0.68 14.30
CA ALA A 14 21.13 0.82 14.98
C ALA A 14 21.01 -0.18 16.15
N GLU A 15 21.40 -1.45 15.96
CA GLU A 15 21.44 -2.44 17.04
C GLU A 15 22.36 -2.01 18.20
N GLN A 16 23.56 -1.51 17.91
CA GLN A 16 24.49 -1.06 18.95
C GLN A 16 24.03 0.21 19.66
N LEU A 17 23.27 1.08 18.99
CA LEU A 17 22.72 2.30 19.57
C LEU A 17 21.46 1.99 20.40
N VAL A 18 20.69 0.99 19.99
CA VAL A 18 19.57 0.42 20.77
C VAL A 18 20.11 -0.29 22.00
N ASP A 19 21.13 -1.14 21.89
CA ASP A 19 21.76 -1.81 23.04
C ASP A 19 22.44 -0.82 24.00
N ALA A 20 23.03 0.25 23.46
CA ALA A 20 23.59 1.32 24.28
C ALA A 20 22.48 2.12 24.98
N ALA A 21 21.38 2.47 24.31
CA ALA A 21 20.24 3.17 24.90
C ALA A 21 19.49 2.31 25.94
N VAL A 22 19.39 0.99 25.72
CA VAL A 22 18.84 0.01 26.65
C VAL A 22 19.75 -0.16 27.89
N LYS A 23 21.07 0.05 27.74
CA LYS A 23 22.03 0.02 28.86
C LYS A 23 22.20 1.36 29.58
N THR A 24 21.93 2.50 28.92
CA THR A 24 22.19 3.84 29.48
C THR A 24 20.96 4.58 29.99
N GLY A 25 19.75 4.20 29.58
CA GLY A 25 18.57 4.40 30.42
C GLY A 25 18.51 3.20 31.35
N ASP A 26 18.89 3.29 32.62
CA ASP A 26 18.13 4.07 33.58
C ASP A 26 16.65 4.17 33.15
N ALA A 27 16.05 3.01 32.86
CA ALA A 27 14.64 2.71 33.01
C ALA A 27 14.55 1.97 34.35
N ILE A 28 14.70 2.70 35.46
CA ILE A 28 13.59 3.41 36.10
C ILE A 28 12.43 2.42 36.32
N TRP A 29 12.60 1.70 37.41
CA TRP A 29 11.67 0.97 38.24
C TRP A 29 10.19 1.41 38.12
N TYR A 30 9.52 0.99 37.05
CA TYR A 30 8.08 0.83 37.10
C TYR A 30 7.81 -0.48 37.82
N THR A 31 7.09 -0.44 38.94
CA THR A 31 6.57 -1.67 39.56
C THR A 31 5.70 -2.41 38.54
N ASP A 32 5.52 -3.73 38.69
CA ASP A 32 4.66 -4.49 37.77
C ASP A 32 3.25 -3.87 37.66
N GLU A 33 2.80 -3.21 38.73
CA GLU A 33 1.56 -2.42 38.77
C GLU A 33 1.63 -1.16 37.90
N GLU A 34 2.68 -0.34 38.01
CA GLU A 34 2.81 0.85 37.15
C GLU A 34 2.97 0.46 35.68
N LYS A 35 3.68 -0.65 35.38
CA LYS A 35 3.79 -1.21 34.01
C LYS A 35 2.43 -1.67 33.50
N ALA A 36 1.65 -2.38 34.32
CA ALA A 36 0.30 -2.80 33.97
C ALA A 36 -0.62 -1.59 33.74
N GLN A 37 -0.50 -0.54 34.56
CA GLN A 37 -1.28 0.68 34.44
C GLN A 37 -0.91 1.49 33.20
N ALA A 38 0.39 1.58 32.86
CA ALA A 38 0.87 2.18 31.62
C ALA A 38 0.43 1.39 30.39
N GLN A 39 0.47 0.05 30.44
CA GLN A 39 -0.06 -0.79 29.36
C GLN A 39 -1.57 -0.65 29.19
N ALA A 40 -2.32 -0.51 30.29
CA ALA A 40 -3.75 -0.25 30.25
C ALA A 40 -4.06 1.12 29.62
N GLN A 41 -3.34 2.18 30.01
CA GLN A 41 -3.48 3.50 29.38
C GLN A 41 -3.10 3.51 27.90
N MET A 42 -2.03 2.81 27.53
CA MET A 42 -1.62 2.67 26.13
C MET A 42 -2.66 1.88 25.32
N ARG A 43 -3.27 0.84 25.90
CA ARG A 43 -4.41 0.12 25.28
C ARG A 43 -5.61 1.03 25.10
N ASP A 44 -5.99 1.80 26.10
CA ASP A 44 -7.12 2.73 26.02
C ASP A 44 -6.90 3.83 24.99
N TRP A 45 -5.70 4.40 24.95
CA TRP A 45 -5.31 5.37 23.92
C TRP A 45 -5.34 4.73 22.53
N TYR A 46 -4.80 3.51 22.39
CA TYR A 46 -4.82 2.77 21.13
C TYR A 46 -6.24 2.42 20.67
N ILE A 47 -7.15 2.03 21.58
CA ILE A 47 -8.56 1.78 21.28
C ILE A 47 -9.25 3.08 20.83
N LYS A 48 -8.98 4.21 21.49
CA LYS A 48 -9.49 5.52 21.06
C LYS A 48 -8.97 5.91 19.67
N LEU A 49 -7.69 5.66 19.41
CA LEU A 49 -7.08 5.90 18.10
C LEU A 49 -7.69 5.00 17.02
N LEU A 50 -7.89 3.71 17.31
CA LEU A 50 -8.57 2.78 16.40
C LEU A 50 -10.01 3.22 16.12
N GLY A 51 -10.74 3.67 17.15
CA GLY A 51 -12.09 4.23 17.00
C GLY A 51 -12.11 5.47 16.11
N ALA A 52 -11.13 6.37 16.27
CA ALA A 52 -10.99 7.55 15.43
C ALA A 52 -10.60 7.22 13.97
N MET A 53 -9.85 6.14 13.74
CA MET A 53 -9.46 5.67 12.40
C MET A 53 -10.52 4.75 11.75
N GLN A 54 -11.52 4.27 12.49
CA GLN A 54 -12.58 3.41 11.97
C GLN A 54 -13.28 3.95 10.70
N PRO A 55 -13.68 5.24 10.59
CA PRO A 55 -14.28 5.76 9.36
C PRO A 55 -13.32 5.75 8.16
N PHE A 56 -12.01 5.77 8.41
CA PHE A 56 -10.99 5.76 7.36
C PHE A 56 -10.96 4.44 6.60
N ASN A 57 -11.26 3.33 7.27
CA ASN A 57 -11.38 2.02 6.62
C ASN A 57 -12.53 1.96 5.61
N VAL A 58 -13.63 2.66 5.88
CA VAL A 58 -14.77 2.73 4.95
C VAL A 58 -14.42 3.62 3.76
N ALA A 59 -13.78 4.77 4.01
CA ALA A 59 -13.31 5.66 2.94
C ALA A 59 -12.30 4.95 2.02
N MET A 60 -11.36 4.19 2.58
CA MET A 60 -10.39 3.40 1.81
C MET A 60 -11.05 2.34 0.92
N ARG A 61 -12.10 1.67 1.41
CA ARG A 61 -12.88 0.71 0.60
C ARG A 61 -13.60 1.40 -0.55
N ALA A 62 -14.24 2.54 -0.28
CA ALA A 62 -14.92 3.32 -1.30
C ALA A 62 -13.95 3.82 -2.38
N LEU A 63 -12.80 4.35 -1.98
CA LEU A 63 -11.75 4.79 -2.90
C LEU A 63 -11.20 3.64 -3.74
N ALA A 64 -10.91 2.49 -3.12
CA ALA A 64 -10.45 1.31 -3.84
C ALA A 64 -11.47 0.87 -4.91
N PHE A 65 -12.76 0.90 -4.58
CA PHE A 65 -13.83 0.54 -5.51
C PHE A 65 -14.00 1.56 -6.65
N ILE A 66 -13.91 2.86 -6.35
CA ILE A 66 -14.04 3.92 -7.36
C ILE A 66 -12.85 3.88 -8.33
N VAL A 67 -11.63 3.90 -7.81
CA VAL A 67 -10.41 3.93 -8.63
C VAL A 67 -10.24 2.60 -9.38
N GLY A 68 -10.49 1.47 -8.71
CA GLY A 68 -10.50 0.15 -9.34
C GLY A 68 -11.59 0.00 -10.39
N GLY A 69 -12.78 0.57 -10.16
CA GLY A 69 -13.86 0.58 -11.15
C GLY A 69 -13.48 1.33 -12.43
N ILE A 70 -12.90 2.53 -12.30
CA ILE A 70 -12.41 3.31 -13.44
C ILE A 70 -11.33 2.55 -14.21
N TRP A 71 -10.40 1.91 -13.49
CA TRP A 71 -9.34 1.10 -14.09
C TRP A 71 -9.91 -0.10 -14.87
N VAL A 72 -10.85 -0.85 -14.29
CA VAL A 72 -11.51 -2.00 -14.93
C VAL A 72 -12.28 -1.55 -16.18
N ILE A 73 -12.99 -0.42 -16.12
CA ILE A 73 -13.72 0.12 -17.27
C ILE A 73 -12.76 0.43 -18.42
N HIS A 74 -11.62 1.07 -18.14
CA HIS A 74 -10.61 1.37 -19.17
C HIS A 74 -10.01 0.10 -19.77
N LEU A 75 -9.71 -0.90 -18.93
CA LEU A 75 -9.19 -2.19 -19.37
C LEU A 75 -10.18 -2.91 -20.30
N ILE A 76 -11.47 -2.95 -19.93
CA ILE A 76 -12.51 -3.57 -20.75
C ILE A 76 -12.66 -2.79 -22.06
N ALA A 77 -12.67 -1.45 -22.02
CA ALA A 77 -12.80 -0.63 -23.21
C ALA A 77 -11.64 -0.83 -24.18
N SER A 78 -10.39 -0.80 -23.70
CA SER A 78 -9.21 -1.03 -24.56
C SER A 78 -9.23 -2.43 -25.17
N THR A 79 -9.50 -3.45 -24.35
CA THR A 79 -9.55 -4.85 -24.79
C THR A 79 -10.67 -5.09 -25.80
N ALA A 80 -11.86 -4.52 -25.58
CA ALA A 80 -12.97 -4.61 -26.51
C ALA A 80 -12.62 -3.96 -27.86
N MET A 81 -11.96 -2.80 -27.86
CA MET A 81 -11.51 -2.17 -29.11
C MET A 81 -10.43 -2.98 -29.83
N TYR A 82 -9.51 -3.63 -29.12
CA TYR A 82 -8.56 -4.55 -29.73
C TYR A 82 -9.26 -5.75 -30.38
N MET A 83 -10.27 -6.33 -29.71
CA MET A 83 -11.05 -7.43 -30.30
C MET A 83 -11.83 -6.99 -31.53
N LEU A 84 -12.46 -5.80 -31.50
CA LEU A 84 -13.20 -5.25 -32.64
C LEU A 84 -12.28 -4.89 -33.82
N ALA A 85 -11.04 -4.45 -33.54
CA ALA A 85 -10.08 -4.13 -34.59
C ALA A 85 -9.79 -5.33 -35.51
N VAL A 86 -9.80 -6.56 -34.98
CA VAL A 86 -9.59 -7.79 -35.77
C VAL A 86 -10.70 -8.00 -36.82
N PHE A 87 -11.94 -7.60 -36.52
CA PHE A 87 -13.06 -7.79 -37.43
C PHE A 87 -13.25 -6.64 -38.42
N ILE A 88 -12.82 -5.42 -38.05
CA ILE A 88 -13.05 -4.21 -38.84
C ILE A 88 -11.88 -3.94 -39.80
N CYS A 89 -10.66 -4.32 -39.43
CA CYS A 89 -9.49 -4.03 -40.23
C CYS A 89 -9.13 -5.21 -41.12
N ALA A 90 -9.08 -4.94 -42.43
CA ALA A 90 -8.59 -5.89 -43.40
C ALA A 90 -7.10 -6.20 -43.12
N PRO A 91 -6.66 -7.46 -43.26
CA PRO A 91 -5.31 -7.89 -42.91
C PRO A 91 -4.21 -7.26 -43.78
N ASP A 92 -4.58 -6.61 -44.89
CA ASP A 92 -3.71 -5.96 -45.87
C ASP A 92 -3.65 -4.43 -45.73
N ALA A 93 -4.41 -3.83 -44.81
CA ALA A 93 -4.42 -2.39 -44.62
C ALA A 93 -3.25 -1.92 -43.73
N GLU A 94 -2.35 -1.08 -44.26
CA GLU A 94 -1.19 -0.53 -43.54
C GLU A 94 -1.56 0.31 -42.30
N VAL A 95 -2.78 0.84 -42.23
CA VAL A 95 -3.24 1.67 -41.10
C VAL A 95 -4.67 1.36 -40.70
N CYS A 96 -4.82 0.66 -39.58
CA CYS A 96 -6.10 0.38 -38.94
C CYS A 96 -6.43 1.47 -37.90
N ARG A 97 -7.41 2.34 -38.20
CA ARG A 97 -7.85 3.40 -37.27
C ARG A 97 -8.37 2.84 -35.94
N ALA A 98 -9.00 1.67 -35.96
CA ALA A 98 -9.49 1.00 -34.75
C ALA A 98 -8.34 0.53 -33.84
N ALA A 99 -7.24 0.01 -34.42
CA ALA A 99 -6.06 -0.40 -33.66
C ALA A 99 -5.31 0.80 -33.08
N MET A 100 -5.19 1.89 -33.84
CA MET A 100 -4.61 3.16 -33.35
C MET A 100 -5.42 3.75 -32.19
N ALA A 101 -6.75 3.71 -32.29
CA ALA A 101 -7.64 4.14 -31.21
C ALA A 101 -7.47 3.27 -29.96
N ALA A 102 -7.43 1.94 -30.11
CA ALA A 102 -7.20 1.01 -29.01
C ALA A 102 -5.85 1.27 -28.31
N ALA A 103 -4.78 1.47 -29.09
CA ALA A 103 -3.45 1.81 -28.57
C ALA A 103 -3.42 3.15 -27.84
N SER A 104 -4.17 4.15 -28.31
CA SER A 104 -4.24 5.47 -27.66
C SER A 104 -4.90 5.40 -26.28
N ILE A 105 -5.90 4.54 -26.11
CA ILE A 105 -6.63 4.34 -24.85
C ILE A 105 -5.80 3.49 -23.89
N ASP A 106 -5.10 2.49 -24.40
CA ASP A 106 -4.15 1.70 -23.60
C ASP A 106 -2.97 2.56 -23.09
N LYS A 107 -2.52 3.52 -23.90
CA LYS A 107 -1.53 4.52 -23.48
C LYS A 107 -2.04 5.40 -22.35
N GLN A 108 -3.32 5.79 -22.35
CA GLN A 108 -3.91 6.54 -21.23
C GLN A 108 -3.95 5.70 -19.96
N LEU A 109 -4.33 4.41 -20.06
CA LEU A 109 -4.34 3.48 -18.95
C LEU A 109 -2.94 3.33 -18.32
N SER A 110 -1.93 3.07 -19.15
CA SER A 110 -0.54 2.88 -18.70
C SER A 110 0.12 4.15 -18.18
N SER A 111 -0.09 5.31 -18.84
CA SER A 111 0.63 6.54 -18.50
C SER A 111 0.00 7.38 -17.39
N HIS A 112 -1.30 7.24 -17.14
CA HIS A 112 -2.01 8.14 -16.22
C HIS A 112 -2.83 7.44 -15.15
N ILE A 113 -3.28 6.20 -15.38
CA ILE A 113 -4.22 5.51 -14.49
C ILE A 113 -3.52 4.44 -13.65
N ASN A 114 -2.55 3.72 -14.23
CA ASN A 114 -1.86 2.62 -13.53
C ASN A 114 -1.12 3.08 -12.27
N ASP A 115 -0.32 4.15 -12.34
CA ASP A 115 0.46 4.65 -11.20
C ASP A 115 -0.43 5.02 -9.99
N PRO A 116 -1.46 5.88 -10.12
CA PRO A 116 -2.34 6.19 -9.00
C PRO A 116 -3.16 4.97 -8.54
N PHE A 117 -3.56 4.08 -9.47
CA PHE A 117 -4.25 2.84 -9.10
C PHE A 117 -3.38 1.94 -8.22
N TYR A 118 -2.13 1.68 -8.61
CA TYR A 118 -1.21 0.85 -7.83
C TYR A 118 -0.91 1.46 -6.47
N LEU A 119 -0.76 2.78 -6.39
CA LEU A 119 -0.56 3.47 -5.12
C LEU A 119 -1.74 3.24 -4.16
N VAL A 120 -2.97 3.43 -4.64
CA VAL A 120 -4.17 3.21 -3.82
C VAL A 120 -4.32 1.75 -3.41
N MET A 121 -4.07 0.81 -4.32
CA MET A 121 -4.11 -0.62 -4.02
C MET A 121 -3.03 -1.04 -3.01
N ALA A 122 -1.82 -0.48 -3.13
CA ALA A 122 -0.74 -0.74 -2.20
C ALA A 122 -1.06 -0.23 -0.79
N PHE A 123 -1.66 0.95 -0.63
CA PHE A 123 -2.09 1.42 0.69
C PHE A 123 -3.27 0.63 1.24
N TYR A 124 -4.22 0.23 0.39
CA TYR A 124 -5.39 -0.55 0.80
C TYR A 124 -5.03 -1.98 1.25
N PHE A 125 -4.32 -2.74 0.41
CA PHE A 125 -3.95 -4.11 0.70
C PHE A 125 -2.65 -4.24 1.51
N GLY A 126 -1.74 -3.27 1.41
CA GLY A 126 -0.48 -3.27 2.18
C GLY A 126 -0.73 -3.16 3.68
N ALA A 127 -1.68 -2.31 4.11
CA ALA A 127 -2.09 -2.25 5.51
C ALA A 127 -2.66 -3.59 6.02
N ALA A 128 -3.44 -4.29 5.18
CA ALA A 128 -3.98 -5.61 5.53
C ALA A 128 -2.88 -6.69 5.58
N GLY A 129 -1.94 -6.67 4.63
CA GLY A 129 -0.82 -7.61 4.57
C GLY A 129 0.13 -7.49 5.76
N VAL A 130 0.46 -6.26 6.18
CA VAL A 130 1.30 -6.01 7.36
C VAL A 130 0.62 -6.53 8.63
N ASN A 131 -0.67 -6.26 8.81
CA ASN A 131 -1.41 -6.77 9.97
C ASN A 131 -1.47 -8.32 10.00
N GLY A 132 -1.61 -8.96 8.85
CA GLY A 132 -1.57 -10.43 8.73
C GLY A 132 -0.20 -11.04 9.06
N ALA A 133 0.88 -10.39 8.63
CA ALA A 133 2.25 -10.82 8.93
C ALA A 133 2.60 -10.68 10.41
N ILE A 134 2.18 -9.58 11.05
CA ILE A 134 2.39 -9.36 12.48
C ILE A 134 1.66 -10.44 13.30
N ARG A 135 0.41 -10.76 12.95
CA ARG A 135 -0.36 -11.80 13.65
C ARG A 135 0.30 -13.17 13.58
N THR A 136 0.73 -13.58 12.38
CA THR A 136 1.42 -14.87 12.20
C THR A 136 2.77 -14.93 12.91
N TRP A 137 3.46 -13.80 13.08
CA TRP A 137 4.70 -13.73 13.85
C TRP A 137 4.46 -13.82 15.36
N GLN A 138 3.37 -13.23 15.86
CA GLN A 138 2.95 -13.36 17.26
C GLN A 138 2.49 -14.77 17.61
N GLU A 139 1.79 -15.48 16.71
CA GLU A 139 1.37 -16.86 16.93
C GLU A 139 2.54 -17.87 16.92
N LYS A 140 3.67 -17.52 16.31
CA LYS A 140 4.89 -18.35 16.28
C LYS A 140 5.81 -18.16 17.47
N LYS A 141 5.56 -17.16 18.33
CA LYS A 141 6.40 -16.80 19.48
C LYS A 141 5.74 -17.25 20.77
#